data_AF-A0A816GKJ5-F1
#
_entry.id   AF-A0A816GKJ5-F1
#
_cell.length_a   1.000
_cell.length_b   1.000
_cell.length_c   1.000
_cell.angle_alpha   90.00
_cell.angle_beta   90.00
_cell.angle_gamma   90.00
#
_symmetry.space_group_name_H-M   'P 1'
#
loop_
_entity.id
_entity.type
_entity.pdbx_description
1 polymer ?
#
loop_
_entity_poly.entity_id
_entity_poly.type
_entity_poly.pdbx_seq_one_letter_code
_entity_poly.pdbx_strand_id
1 'polypeptide(L)'
;MHTFHRLFVRSTRSAKYRKQLVTLITIVSFFGFFLYIREEYNAQKENNEENIISKNNVVLPEDKQPNQIMSSKSKNCAYQNCPKLREDVINVHVICHTHLDPGWLNSVDGYFFGIQHNLNQQKEGQAYRHVMPSVLTIFNNVVSALLENAQRRFVMVEMSFIWRWWKRLDEDYKKIIRKLFNDG
;
A
#
# COMPACT_ATOMS: atom_id res chain seq x y z
N MET A 1 -33.99 80.46 13.02
CA MET A 1 -32.55 80.41 13.37
C MET A 1 -32.02 78.99 13.22
N HIS A 2 -31.17 78.79 12.21
CA HIS A 2 -30.07 77.82 12.08
C HIS A 2 -30.25 76.31 12.40
N THR A 3 -30.51 75.57 11.32
CA THR A 3 -29.71 74.46 10.75
C THR A 3 -28.60 73.82 11.61
N PHE A 4 -28.67 72.51 11.82
CA PHE A 4 -27.48 71.64 11.94
C PHE A 4 -27.74 70.24 11.35
N HIS A 5 -27.53 70.13 10.04
CA HIS A 5 -27.36 68.86 9.34
C HIS A 5 -25.87 68.50 9.41
N ARG A 6 -25.45 67.63 10.35
CA ARG A 6 -24.05 67.18 10.45
C ARG A 6 -23.82 65.97 9.53
N LEU A 7 -23.06 66.23 8.47
CA LEU A 7 -22.62 65.31 7.44
C LEU A 7 -21.91 64.08 8.03
N PHE A 8 -22.46 62.90 7.78
CA PHE A 8 -21.78 61.62 8.00
C PHE A 8 -20.95 61.27 6.76
N VAL A 9 -19.75 61.85 6.64
CA VAL A 9 -18.77 61.39 5.63
C VAL A 9 -18.07 60.15 6.17
N ARG A 10 -18.64 58.98 5.86
CA ARG A 10 -17.99 57.68 6.12
C ARG A 10 -16.81 57.53 5.15
N SER A 11 -15.59 57.61 5.66
CA SER A 11 -14.34 57.45 4.89
C SER A 11 -14.26 56.06 4.24
N THR A 12 -14.46 56.00 2.92
CA THR A 12 -14.36 54.79 2.09
C THR A 12 -12.93 54.27 1.96
N ARG A 13 -11.92 55.11 2.23
CA ARG A 13 -10.50 54.72 2.22
C ARG A 13 -10.18 53.70 3.32
N SER A 14 -10.69 53.88 4.54
CA SER A 14 -10.40 52.96 5.66
C SER A 14 -10.94 51.54 5.42
N ALA A 15 -12.12 51.42 4.80
CA ALA A 15 -12.71 50.11 4.48
C ALA A 15 -11.92 49.35 3.39
N LYS A 16 -11.34 50.06 2.42
CA LYS A 16 -10.50 49.46 1.36
C LYS A 16 -9.19 48.90 1.93
N TYR A 17 -8.50 49.65 2.80
CA TYR A 17 -7.30 49.18 3.47
C TYR A 17 -7.58 48.02 4.44
N ARG A 18 -8.71 48.04 5.17
CA ARG A 18 -9.12 46.91 6.03
C ARG A 18 -9.38 45.64 5.22
N LYS A 19 -10.05 45.73 4.07
CA LYS A 19 -10.27 44.58 3.19
C LYS A 19 -8.95 44.03 2.63
N GLN A 20 -8.06 44.91 2.16
CA GLN A 20 -6.74 44.50 1.67
C GLN A 20 -5.89 43.83 2.77
N LEU A 21 -5.92 44.37 3.99
CA LEU A 21 -5.20 43.80 5.12
C LEU A 21 -5.73 42.41 5.51
N VAL A 22 -7.06 42.23 5.56
CA VAL A 22 -7.68 40.93 5.84
C VAL A 22 -7.34 39.91 4.75
N THR A 23 -7.39 40.32 3.48
CA THR A 23 -6.98 39.44 2.36
C THR A 23 -5.51 39.04 2.46
N LEU A 24 -4.61 39.97 2.78
CA LEU A 24 -3.19 39.65 2.96
C LEU A 24 -2.95 38.66 4.10
N ILE A 25 -3.61 38.87 5.25
CA ILE A 25 -3.52 37.97 6.40
C ILE A 25 -4.03 36.58 6.02
N THR A 26 -5.16 36.48 5.32
CA THR A 26 -5.70 35.18 4.89
C THR A 26 -4.78 34.43 3.94
N ILE A 27 -4.12 35.12 2.99
CA ILE A 27 -3.18 34.52 2.05
C ILE A 27 -1.93 34.03 2.78
N VAL A 28 -1.37 34.83 3.69
CA VAL A 28 -0.20 34.44 4.48
C VAL A 28 -0.51 33.25 5.38
N SER A 29 -1.69 33.22 6.02
CA SER A 29 -2.13 32.07 6.81
C SER A 29 -2.35 30.82 5.96
N PHE A 30 -2.95 30.93 4.76
CA PHE A 30 -3.14 29.80 3.86
C PHE A 30 -1.82 29.24 3.32
N PHE A 31 -0.90 30.13 2.93
CA PHE A 31 0.41 29.71 2.42
C PHE A 31 1.27 29.11 3.52
N GLY A 32 1.27 29.69 4.73
CA GLY A 32 1.91 29.13 5.91
C GLY A 32 1.36 27.75 6.28
N PHE A 33 0.03 27.58 6.26
CA PHE A 33 -0.61 26.28 6.48
C PHE A 33 -0.23 25.27 5.39
N PHE A 34 -0.21 25.67 4.12
CA PHE A 34 0.19 24.78 3.03
C PHE A 34 1.65 24.34 3.12
N LEU A 35 2.56 25.25 3.50
CA LEU A 35 3.96 24.91 3.75
C LEU A 35 4.11 23.97 4.95
N TYR A 36 3.37 24.22 6.04
CA TYR A 36 3.35 23.34 7.20
C TYR A 36 2.86 21.92 6.86
N ILE A 37 1.75 21.80 6.11
CA ILE A 37 1.23 20.50 5.66
C ILE A 37 2.23 19.79 4.73
N ARG A 38 2.93 20.53 3.87
CA ARG A 38 3.96 19.96 3.00
C ARG A 38 5.19 19.48 3.79
N GLU A 39 5.58 20.19 4.85
CA GLU A 39 6.67 19.80 5.73
C GLU A 39 6.31 18.54 6.55
N GLU A 40 5.12 18.49 7.15
CA GLU A 40 4.58 17.30 7.83
C GLU A 40 4.47 16.09 6.89
N TYR A 41 4.00 16.29 5.65
CA TYR A 41 3.92 15.23 4.65
C TYR A 41 5.30 14.66 4.30
N ASN A 42 6.30 15.53 4.13
CA ASN A 42 7.67 15.09 3.85
C ASN A 42 8.28 14.35 5.04
N ALA A 43 8.05 14.82 6.28
CA ALA A 43 8.51 14.14 7.49
C ALA A 43 7.86 12.76 7.64
N GLN A 44 6.57 12.61 7.32
CA GLN A 44 5.91 11.30 7.33
C GLN A 44 6.40 10.37 6.22
N LYS A 45 6.80 10.91 5.06
CA LYS A 45 7.37 10.13 3.97
C LYS A 45 8.71 9.51 4.37
N GLU A 46 9.61 10.28 4.97
CA GLU A 46 10.91 9.78 5.44
C GLU A 46 10.74 8.71 6.54
N ASN A 47 9.87 8.95 7.52
CA ASN A 47 9.56 7.98 8.57
C ASN A 47 8.94 6.66 8.06
N ASN A 48 8.16 6.73 6.96
CA ASN A 48 7.59 5.54 6.32
C ASN A 48 8.64 4.78 5.51
N GLU A 49 9.56 5.48 4.82
CA GLU A 49 10.67 4.85 4.10
C GLU A 49 11.63 4.14 5.08
N GLU A 50 11.95 4.76 6.22
CA GLU A 50 12.78 4.13 7.26
C GLU A 50 12.09 2.93 7.95
N ASN A 51 10.77 2.99 8.17
CA ASN A 51 10.00 1.86 8.73
C ASN A 51 9.85 0.68 7.77
N ILE A 52 9.85 0.93 6.45
CA ILE A 52 9.84 -0.13 5.44
C ILE A 52 11.22 -0.80 5.36
N ILE A 53 12.30 -0.03 5.49
CA ILE A 53 13.67 -0.54 5.50
C ILE A 53 13.95 -1.35 6.78
N SER A 54 13.50 -0.89 7.96
CA SER A 54 13.77 -1.58 9.23
C SER A 54 13.02 -2.91 9.41
N LYS A 55 11.83 -3.05 8.82
CA LYS A 55 11.00 -4.27 8.89
C LYS A 55 11.42 -5.36 7.89
N ASN A 56 12.23 -5.01 6.89
CA ASN A 56 12.69 -5.92 5.85
C ASN A 56 14.13 -6.44 6.07
N ASN A 57 14.69 -6.30 7.28
CA ASN A 57 15.97 -6.91 7.65
C ASN A 57 15.84 -8.44 7.82
N VAL A 58 15.53 -9.11 6.72
CA VAL A 58 15.85 -10.53 6.51
C VAL A 58 17.35 -10.56 6.22
N VAL A 59 18.14 -11.01 7.19
CA VAL A 59 19.58 -11.21 7.01
C VAL A 59 19.77 -12.25 5.90
N LEU A 60 20.27 -11.78 4.76
CA LEU A 60 20.70 -12.63 3.66
C LEU A 60 21.94 -13.43 4.10
N PRO A 61 22.01 -14.75 3.87
CA PRO A 61 23.26 -15.48 3.98
C PRO A 61 24.26 -14.96 2.93
N GLU A 62 25.50 -14.76 3.36
CA GLU A 62 26.59 -14.27 2.53
C GLU A 62 27.12 -15.41 1.64
N ASP A 63 26.72 -15.43 0.36
CA ASP A 63 27.16 -16.45 -0.59
C ASP A 63 28.53 -16.10 -1.20
N LYS A 64 29.52 -16.95 -0.91
CA LYS A 64 30.80 -17.00 -1.62
C LYS A 64 30.56 -17.34 -3.10
N GLN A 65 31.01 -16.48 -4.01
CA GLN A 65 31.04 -16.77 -5.44
C GLN A 65 32.00 -17.92 -5.77
N PRO A 66 31.69 -18.70 -6.80
CA PRO A 66 32.59 -18.69 -7.95
C PRO A 66 31.88 -18.67 -9.32
N ASN A 67 32.59 -18.06 -10.27
CA ASN A 67 32.38 -18.08 -11.70
C ASN A 67 32.11 -19.50 -12.25
N GLN A 68 31.17 -19.64 -13.21
CA GLN A 68 31.42 -20.26 -14.52
C GLN A 68 30.15 -20.37 -15.40
N ILE A 69 30.33 -19.93 -16.65
CA ILE A 69 29.74 -20.44 -17.91
C ILE A 69 28.22 -20.30 -18.06
N MET A 70 27.81 -19.42 -18.99
CA MET A 70 26.47 -19.31 -19.56
C MET A 70 26.09 -20.62 -20.28
N SER A 71 25.64 -21.61 -19.52
CA SER A 71 24.91 -22.76 -20.02
C SER A 71 23.51 -22.31 -20.41
N SER A 72 23.09 -22.63 -21.64
CA SER A 72 21.73 -22.45 -22.12
C SER A 72 20.75 -23.08 -21.11
N LYS A 73 20.13 -22.25 -20.26
CA LYS A 73 19.10 -22.71 -19.33
C LYS A 73 17.97 -23.32 -20.17
N SER A 74 17.90 -24.66 -20.20
CA SER A 74 16.65 -25.33 -20.52
C SER A 74 15.59 -24.69 -19.64
N LYS A 75 14.47 -24.29 -20.25
CA LYS A 75 13.29 -23.86 -19.50
C LYS A 75 12.75 -25.10 -18.78
N ASN A 76 13.43 -25.52 -17.73
CA ASN A 76 12.95 -26.51 -16.80
C ASN A 76 11.70 -25.89 -16.19
N CYS A 77 10.54 -26.31 -16.68
CA CYS A 77 9.29 -26.05 -16.01
C CYS A 77 9.44 -26.62 -14.59
N ALA A 78 8.83 -25.97 -13.60
CA ALA A 78 8.93 -26.33 -12.17
C ALA A 78 8.39 -27.73 -11.83
N TYR A 79 8.04 -28.58 -12.81
CA TYR A 79 7.68 -29.98 -12.63
C TYR A 79 8.76 -30.80 -11.91
N GLN A 80 10.03 -30.42 -12.07
CA GLN A 80 11.14 -31.04 -11.32
C GLN A 80 11.03 -30.78 -9.80
N ASN A 81 10.32 -29.73 -9.41
CA ASN A 81 10.12 -29.33 -8.01
C ASN A 81 8.78 -29.84 -7.43
N CYS A 82 8.05 -30.69 -8.16
CA CYS A 82 6.84 -31.31 -7.65
C CYS A 82 7.14 -32.18 -6.41
N PRO A 83 6.26 -32.20 -5.39
CA PRO A 83 6.40 -33.11 -4.26
C PRO A 83 6.49 -34.56 -4.73
N LYS A 84 7.40 -35.34 -4.12
CA LYS A 84 7.58 -36.75 -4.45
C LYS A 84 6.40 -37.57 -3.94
N LEU A 85 5.87 -38.43 -4.81
CA LEU A 85 4.80 -39.36 -4.47
C LEU A 85 5.37 -40.66 -3.89
N ARG A 86 4.53 -41.39 -3.16
CA ARG A 86 4.81 -42.76 -2.69
C ARG A 86 3.82 -43.73 -3.34
N GLU A 87 4.31 -44.77 -3.98
CA GLU A 87 3.48 -45.68 -4.81
C GLU A 87 2.52 -46.56 -3.99
N ASP A 88 2.91 -46.94 -2.77
CA ASP A 88 2.17 -47.91 -1.95
C ASP A 88 1.20 -47.29 -0.93
N VAL A 89 0.91 -45.99 -1.06
CA VAL A 89 0.01 -45.27 -0.14
C VAL A 89 -0.88 -44.30 -0.89
N ILE A 90 -1.98 -43.89 -0.25
CA ILE A 90 -2.78 -42.77 -0.73
C ILE A 90 -1.95 -41.48 -0.58
N ASN A 91 -1.74 -40.78 -1.69
CA ASN A 91 -1.10 -39.47 -1.70
C ASN A 91 -2.19 -38.40 -1.62
N VAL A 92 -2.18 -37.60 -0.55
CA VAL A 92 -3.11 -36.47 -0.37
C VAL A 92 -2.36 -35.18 -0.66
N HIS A 93 -2.86 -34.41 -1.64
CA HIS A 93 -2.32 -33.10 -1.99
C HIS A 93 -3.18 -32.00 -1.37
N VAL A 94 -2.59 -31.25 -0.44
CA VAL A 94 -3.24 -30.07 0.15
C VAL A 94 -2.81 -28.85 -0.66
N ILE A 95 -3.76 -28.24 -1.37
CA ILE A 95 -3.52 -27.06 -2.20
C ILE A 95 -4.01 -25.82 -1.45
N CYS A 96 -3.09 -25.10 -0.82
CA CYS A 96 -3.41 -23.83 -0.19
C CYS A 96 -3.68 -22.78 -1.27
N HIS A 97 -4.82 -22.12 -1.19
CA HIS A 97 -5.21 -21.06 -2.11
C HIS A 97 -6.04 -20.00 -1.37
N THR A 98 -6.29 -18.88 -2.05
CA THR A 98 -7.29 -17.89 -1.65
C THR A 98 -8.10 -17.50 -2.87
N HIS A 99 -9.36 -17.12 -2.66
CA HIS A 99 -10.24 -16.62 -3.71
C HIS A 99 -10.41 -15.11 -3.51
N LEU A 100 -10.07 -14.32 -4.52
CA LEU A 100 -10.09 -12.87 -4.43
C LEU A 100 -10.97 -12.27 -5.54
N ASP A 101 -12.17 -11.82 -5.20
CA ASP A 101 -13.06 -11.21 -6.19
C ASP A 101 -12.57 -9.80 -6.59
N PRO A 102 -12.22 -9.55 -7.87
CA PRO A 102 -11.86 -8.22 -8.35
C PRO A 102 -13.11 -7.36 -8.56
N GLY A 103 -13.82 -7.08 -7.47
CA GLY A 103 -15.12 -6.42 -7.48
C GLY A 103 -16.26 -7.40 -7.20
N TRP A 104 -16.86 -7.28 -6.01
CA TRP A 104 -18.08 -8.00 -5.63
C TRP A 104 -18.90 -7.10 -4.68
N LEU A 105 -18.81 -7.31 -3.37
CA LEU A 105 -19.41 -6.43 -2.36
C LEU A 105 -18.60 -5.15 -2.12
N ASN A 106 -17.35 -5.13 -2.55
CA ASN A 106 -16.45 -3.98 -2.45
C ASN A 106 -15.77 -3.74 -3.80
N SER A 107 -15.22 -2.53 -3.97
CA SER A 107 -14.43 -2.19 -5.14
C SER A 107 -13.09 -2.94 -5.14
N VAL A 108 -12.45 -3.02 -6.31
CA VAL A 108 -11.10 -3.58 -6.45
C VAL A 108 -10.12 -2.89 -5.49
N ASP A 109 -10.21 -1.56 -5.34
CA ASP A 109 -9.36 -0.80 -4.43
C ASP A 109 -9.72 -1.04 -2.97
N GLY A 110 -11.01 -1.18 -2.68
CA GLY A 110 -11.53 -1.54 -1.37
C GLY A 110 -10.93 -2.85 -0.88
N TYR A 111 -10.97 -3.91 -1.70
CA TYR A 111 -10.32 -5.18 -1.35
C TYR A 111 -8.80 -5.08 -1.33
N PHE A 112 -8.20 -4.38 -2.31
CA PHE A 112 -6.75 -4.33 -2.43
C PHE A 112 -6.08 -3.66 -1.23
N PHE A 113 -6.66 -2.56 -0.74
CA PHE A 113 -6.14 -1.77 0.38
C PHE A 113 -6.83 -2.04 1.72
N GLY A 114 -7.90 -2.85 1.74
CA GLY A 114 -8.72 -3.07 2.95
C GLY A 114 -9.57 -1.85 3.31
N ILE A 115 -9.96 -1.04 2.33
CA ILE A 115 -10.82 0.14 2.53
C ILE A 115 -12.28 -0.32 2.53
N GLN A 116 -13.01 0.00 3.58
CA GLN A 116 -14.45 -0.25 3.65
C GLN A 116 -15.22 0.89 2.99
N HIS A 117 -15.83 0.63 1.85
CA HIS A 117 -16.85 1.51 1.29
C HIS A 117 -18.19 1.14 1.92
N ASN A 118 -18.64 1.93 2.90
CA ASN A 118 -19.96 1.79 3.49
C ASN A 118 -21.02 1.94 2.39
N LEU A 119 -21.72 0.86 2.02
CA LEU A 119 -22.97 0.99 1.26
C LEU A 119 -24.20 0.96 2.17
N ASN A 120 -24.18 0.27 3.33
CA ASN A 120 -25.36 0.18 4.23
C ASN A 120 -25.04 0.07 5.74
N GLN A 121 -23.79 0.23 6.19
CA GLN A 121 -23.39 -0.01 7.59
C GLN A 121 -23.22 1.25 8.45
N GLN A 122 -23.90 2.35 8.11
CA GLN A 122 -24.14 3.43 9.08
C GLN A 122 -25.25 3.04 10.08
N LYS A 123 -25.11 1.91 10.77
CA LYS A 123 -25.87 1.70 12.00
C LYS A 123 -25.12 2.46 13.10
N GLU A 124 -25.74 3.56 13.51
CA GLU A 124 -25.39 4.43 14.62
C GLU A 124 -24.76 3.68 15.81
N GLY A 125 -23.61 4.16 16.26
CA GLY A 125 -23.17 3.96 17.65
C GLY A 125 -22.14 2.87 17.93
N GLN A 126 -21.74 2.04 16.97
CA GLN A 126 -20.64 1.07 17.18
C GLN A 126 -19.48 1.33 16.23
N ALA A 127 -18.42 1.94 16.76
CA ALA A 127 -17.12 2.05 16.12
C ALA A 127 -16.46 0.67 16.05
N TYR A 128 -17.00 -0.25 15.26
CA TYR A 128 -16.21 -1.38 14.82
C TYR A 128 -15.15 -0.83 13.87
N ARG A 129 -13.95 -0.62 14.39
CA ARG A 129 -12.72 -0.55 13.60
C ARG A 129 -12.48 -1.94 13.00
N HIS A 130 -13.34 -2.35 12.07
CA HIS A 130 -13.13 -3.53 11.26
C HIS A 130 -11.93 -3.25 10.36
N VAL A 131 -10.74 -3.66 10.82
CA VAL A 131 -9.58 -3.77 9.94
C VAL A 131 -9.89 -4.92 9.00
N MET A 132 -10.35 -4.59 7.80
CA MET A 132 -10.60 -5.60 6.77
C MET A 132 -9.25 -6.19 6.33
N PRO A 133 -9.08 -7.52 6.34
CA PRO A 133 -7.90 -8.13 5.77
C PRO A 133 -7.84 -7.75 4.28
N SER A 134 -6.74 -7.12 3.89
CA SER A 134 -6.52 -6.64 2.53
C SER A 134 -5.82 -7.70 1.68
N VAL A 135 -5.99 -7.62 0.37
CA VAL A 135 -5.21 -8.44 -0.57
C VAL A 135 -3.70 -8.23 -0.37
N LEU A 136 -3.28 -6.99 -0.06
CA LEU A 136 -1.88 -6.69 0.25
C LEU A 136 -1.37 -7.48 1.46
N THR A 137 -2.17 -7.55 2.53
CA THR A 137 -1.83 -8.32 3.74
C THR A 137 -1.74 -9.81 3.42
N ILE A 138 -2.66 -10.33 2.61
CA ILE A 138 -2.63 -11.74 2.18
C ILE A 138 -1.33 -12.05 1.45
N PHE A 139 -0.93 -11.23 0.47
CA PHE A 139 0.32 -11.43 -0.27
C PHE A 139 1.55 -11.40 0.63
N ASN A 140 1.65 -10.41 1.51
CA ASN A 140 2.80 -10.29 2.41
C ASN A 140 2.92 -11.50 3.34
N ASN A 141 1.79 -11.94 3.92
CA ASN A 141 1.77 -13.09 4.82
C ASN A 141 2.10 -14.41 4.09
N VAL A 142 1.60 -14.58 2.85
CA VAL A 142 1.94 -15.75 2.03
C VAL A 142 3.43 -15.78 1.73
N VAL A 143 4.04 -14.66 1.31
CA VAL A 143 5.49 -14.61 1.04
C VAL A 143 6.29 -14.94 2.29
N SER A 144 5.98 -14.32 3.44
CA SER A 144 6.63 -14.64 4.72
C SER A 144 6.49 -16.13 5.07
N ALA A 145 5.28 -16.70 4.96
CA ALA A 145 5.05 -18.09 5.25
C ALA A 145 5.83 -19.02 4.31
N LEU A 146 5.95 -18.70 3.02
CA LEU A 146 6.73 -19.49 2.05
C LEU A 146 8.23 -19.44 2.34
N LEU A 147 8.75 -18.28 2.78
CA LEU A 147 10.16 -18.11 3.14
C LEU A 147 10.55 -18.88 4.41
N GLU A 148 9.63 -19.01 5.36
CA GLU A 148 9.85 -19.77 6.59
C GLU A 148 9.96 -21.29 6.38
N ASN A 149 9.30 -21.84 5.36
CA ASN A 149 9.32 -23.27 5.11
C ASN A 149 9.23 -23.58 3.61
N ALA A 150 10.34 -24.06 3.04
CA ALA A 150 10.49 -24.40 1.63
C ALA A 150 9.58 -25.56 1.14
N GLN A 151 8.89 -26.28 2.03
CA GLN A 151 7.89 -27.30 1.67
C GLN A 151 6.48 -26.71 1.49
N ARG A 152 6.23 -25.48 1.96
CA ARG A 152 4.93 -24.82 1.77
C ARG A 152 4.74 -24.46 0.30
N ARG A 153 3.49 -24.51 -0.14
CA ARG A 153 3.06 -24.16 -1.50
C ARG A 153 1.82 -23.30 -1.41
N PHE A 154 1.63 -22.40 -2.36
CA PHE A 154 0.45 -21.55 -2.42
C PHE A 154 0.09 -21.24 -3.88
N VAL A 155 -1.21 -21.21 -4.18
CA VAL A 155 -1.72 -20.88 -5.52
C VAL A 155 -2.54 -19.60 -5.46
N MET A 156 -2.27 -18.68 -6.39
CA MET A 156 -3.04 -17.46 -6.61
C MET A 156 -3.37 -17.33 -8.09
N VAL A 157 -4.59 -16.87 -8.41
CA VAL A 157 -5.09 -16.86 -9.79
C VAL A 157 -5.32 -15.43 -10.29
N GLU A 158 -5.72 -14.51 -9.42
CA GLU A 158 -6.27 -13.22 -9.84
C GLU A 158 -5.19 -12.22 -10.23
N MET A 159 -4.83 -12.26 -11.52
CA MET A 159 -3.77 -11.44 -12.12
C MET A 159 -3.96 -9.93 -11.95
N SER A 160 -5.19 -9.44 -11.83
CA SER A 160 -5.47 -8.02 -11.58
C SER A 160 -4.84 -7.55 -10.26
N PHE A 161 -5.01 -8.33 -9.20
CA PHE A 161 -4.41 -8.07 -7.91
C PHE A 161 -2.91 -8.35 -7.89
N ILE A 162 -2.46 -9.45 -8.49
CA ILE A 162 -1.02 -9.78 -8.61
C ILE A 162 -0.28 -8.65 -9.31
N TRP A 163 -0.79 -8.16 -10.45
CA TRP A 163 -0.18 -7.07 -11.20
C TRP A 163 -0.10 -5.77 -10.39
N ARG A 164 -1.20 -5.41 -9.73
CA ARG A 164 -1.26 -4.23 -8.87
C ARG A 164 -0.24 -4.32 -7.73
N TRP A 165 -0.13 -5.46 -7.07
CA TRP A 165 0.86 -5.70 -6.03
C TRP A 165 2.28 -5.64 -6.61
N TRP A 166 2.56 -6.36 -7.69
CA TRP A 166 3.86 -6.43 -8.35
C TRP A 166 4.43 -5.05 -8.72
N LYS A 167 3.57 -4.16 -9.22
CA LYS A 167 3.96 -2.78 -9.61
C LYS A 167 4.40 -1.92 -8.43
N ARG A 168 4.05 -2.28 -7.19
CA ARG A 168 4.39 -1.54 -5.97
C ARG A 168 5.66 -2.03 -5.27
N LEU A 169 6.20 -3.18 -5.69
CA LEU A 169 7.38 -3.78 -5.08
C LEU A 169 8.66 -3.14 -5.62
N ASP A 170 9.65 -3.02 -4.75
CA ASP A 170 11.04 -2.77 -5.14
C ASP A 170 11.67 -3.99 -5.84
N GLU A 171 12.83 -3.81 -6.45
CA GLU A 171 13.47 -4.89 -7.20
C GLU A 171 14.03 -6.02 -6.33
N ASP A 172 14.40 -5.76 -5.08
CA ASP A 172 14.93 -6.79 -4.19
C ASP A 172 13.82 -7.73 -3.75
N TYR A 173 12.66 -7.20 -3.38
CA TYR A 173 11.48 -8.00 -3.08
C TYR A 173 10.98 -8.79 -4.30
N LYS A 174 11.04 -8.19 -5.50
CA LYS A 174 10.76 -8.92 -6.75
C LYS A 174 11.74 -10.06 -7.01
N LYS A 175 13.03 -9.93 -6.65
CA LYS A 175 14.00 -11.04 -6.76
C LYS A 175 13.58 -12.21 -5.85
N ILE A 176 13.17 -11.91 -4.61
CA ILE A 176 12.68 -12.93 -3.66
C ILE A 176 11.48 -13.68 -4.25
N ILE A 177 10.48 -12.95 -4.78
CA ILE A 177 9.29 -13.57 -5.37
C ILE A 177 9.65 -14.39 -6.62
N ARG A 178 10.52 -13.88 -7.51
CA ARG A 178 10.98 -14.65 -8.68
C ARG A 178 11.67 -15.94 -8.25
N LYS A 179 12.44 -15.92 -7.15
CA LYS A 179 13.03 -17.13 -6.58
C LYS A 179 11.95 -18.11 -6.14
N LEU A 180 10.97 -17.67 -5.35
CA LEU A 180 9.84 -18.52 -4.95
C LEU A 180 9.12 -19.16 -6.14
N PHE A 181 8.86 -18.39 -7.22
CA PHE A 181 8.26 -18.96 -8.44
C PHE A 181 9.15 -19.98 -9.16
N ASN A 182 10.47 -19.80 -9.16
CA ASN A 182 11.39 -20.76 -9.76
C ASN A 182 11.53 -22.02 -8.92
N ASP A 183 11.42 -21.90 -7.59
CA ASP A 183 11.51 -23.00 -6.64
C ASP A 183 10.21 -23.83 -6.60
N GLY A 184 9.10 -23.28 -7.13
CA GLY A 184 7.82 -23.96 -7.30
C GLY A 184 6.86 -23.71 -6.16
#